data_AF-A0A172U7D2-F1
#
_entry.id   AF-A0A172U7D2-F1
#
_cell.length_a   1.000
_cell.length_b   1.000
_cell.length_c   1.000
_cell.angle_alpha   90.00
_cell.angle_beta   90.00
_cell.angle_gamma   90.00
#
_symmetry.space_group_name_H-M   'P 1'
#
loop_
_entity.id
_entity.type
_entity.pdbx_description
1 polymer ?
#
loop_
_entity_poly.entity_id
_entity_poly.type
_entity_poly.pdbx_seq_one_letter_code
_entity_poly.pdbx_strand_id
1 'polypeptide(L)'
;MNQHIFKVHMNQDEITLPFSLLVFARVEEDIAKQAHGFKASFLHVKKSDLVKVSLPVPPLPEQRAIAAALSDVDALLDGLERLIAKKRDLKQAAMQQLLTGQTRLPGFSEEWEMKRVAELGEIVTGGTPRTDVREYWGDG
;
A
#
# COMPACT_ATOMS: atom_id res chain seq x y z
N MET A 1 18.34 14.29 -23.39
CA MET A 1 18.34 13.00 -22.69
C MET A 1 18.92 13.23 -21.31
N ASN A 2 18.16 13.00 -20.24
CA ASN A 2 18.60 13.27 -18.86
C ASN A 2 19.59 12.17 -18.43
N GLN A 3 20.66 12.51 -17.69
CA GLN A 3 21.76 11.58 -17.37
C GLN A 3 21.36 10.43 -16.42
N HIS A 4 20.11 10.42 -15.95
CA HIS A 4 19.57 9.45 -14.99
C HIS A 4 18.43 8.59 -15.55
N ILE A 5 18.10 8.72 -16.85
CA ILE A 5 17.06 7.90 -17.49
C ILE A 5 17.68 7.10 -18.62
N PHE A 6 17.60 5.78 -18.51
CA PHE A 6 18.05 4.84 -19.54
C PHE A 6 16.84 4.28 -20.29
N LYS A 7 16.80 4.50 -21.60
CA LYS A 7 15.80 3.88 -22.48
C LYS A 7 16.32 2.50 -22.89
N VAL A 8 15.54 1.45 -22.61
CA VAL A 8 15.82 0.08 -23.06
C VAL A 8 14.87 -0.25 -24.22
N HIS A 9 15.41 -0.77 -25.33
CA HIS A 9 14.61 -1.32 -26.43
C HIS A 9 14.68 -2.83 -26.34
N MET A 10 13.55 -3.47 -26.07
CA MET A 10 13.47 -4.92 -25.95
C MET A 10 13.22 -5.56 -27.32
N ASN A 11 13.86 -6.71 -27.57
CA ASN A 11 13.54 -7.56 -28.71
C ASN A 11 12.20 -8.28 -28.44
N GLN A 12 11.14 -7.89 -29.15
CA GLN A 12 9.79 -8.43 -28.93
C GLN A 12 9.63 -9.89 -29.39
N ASP A 13 10.57 -10.40 -30.20
CA ASP A 13 10.59 -11.82 -30.59
C ASP A 13 11.08 -12.72 -29.44
N GLU A 14 11.80 -12.14 -28.48
CA GLU A 14 12.36 -12.87 -27.34
C GLU A 14 11.60 -12.58 -26.03
N ILE A 15 11.11 -11.35 -25.85
CA ILE A 15 10.45 -10.95 -24.62
C ILE A 15 9.20 -10.09 -24.88
N THR A 16 8.09 -10.49 -24.27
CA THR A 16 6.85 -9.72 -24.36
C THR A 16 6.91 -8.46 -23.50
N LEU A 17 6.26 -7.39 -23.95
CA LEU A 17 6.23 -6.12 -23.21
C LEU A 17 5.68 -6.27 -21.77
N PRO A 18 4.55 -6.97 -21.52
CA PRO A 18 4.04 -7.15 -20.16
C PRO A 18 5.04 -7.89 -19.25
N PHE A 19 5.66 -8.95 -19.75
CA PHE A 19 6.66 -9.69 -18.99
C PHE A 19 7.92 -8.85 -18.73
N SER A 20 8.35 -8.02 -19.69
CA SER A 20 9.51 -7.15 -19.50
C SER A 20 9.33 -6.15 -18.35
N LEU A 21 8.12 -5.62 -18.14
CA LEU A 21 7.83 -4.73 -17.02
C LEU A 21 7.97 -5.44 -15.67
N LEU A 22 7.44 -6.66 -15.57
CA LEU A 22 7.56 -7.49 -14.36
C LEU A 22 9.01 -7.85 -14.05
N VAL A 23 9.78 -8.17 -15.08
CA VAL A 23 11.21 -8.47 -14.93
C VAL A 23 11.98 -7.24 -14.45
N PHE A 24 11.71 -6.06 -15.00
CA PHE A 24 12.39 -4.84 -14.55
C PHE A 24 12.06 -4.46 -13.11
N ALA A 25 10.80 -4.64 -12.67
CA ALA A 25 10.44 -4.45 -11.27
C ALA A 25 11.29 -5.32 -10.33
N ARG A 26 11.61 -6.55 -10.74
CA ARG A 26 12.50 -7.43 -9.98
C ARG A 26 13.96 -7.00 -10.04
N VAL A 27 14.43 -6.55 -11.20
CA VAL A 27 15.82 -6.11 -11.40
C VAL A 27 16.16 -4.87 -10.59
N GLU A 28 15.21 -3.95 -10.39
CA GLU A 28 15.43 -2.78 -9.53
C GLU A 28 15.83 -3.19 -8.11
N GLU A 29 15.16 -4.19 -7.54
CA GLU A 29 15.53 -4.72 -6.21
C GLU A 29 16.94 -5.32 -6.19
N ASP A 30 17.31 -6.07 -7.24
CA ASP A 30 18.59 -6.75 -7.31
C ASP A 30 19.76 -5.79 -7.57
N ILE A 31 19.55 -4.76 -8.41
CA ILE A 31 20.51 -3.66 -8.60
C ILE A 31 20.67 -2.85 -7.31
N ALA A 32 19.57 -2.58 -6.59
CA ALA A 32 19.62 -1.86 -5.32
C ALA A 32 20.44 -2.62 -4.26
N LYS A 33 20.32 -3.95 -4.20
CA LYS A 33 21.12 -4.81 -3.31
C LYS A 33 22.60 -4.85 -3.70
N GLN A 34 22.91 -4.92 -4.99
CA GLN A 34 24.31 -4.97 -5.48
C GLN A 34 25.06 -3.65 -5.34
N ALA A 35 24.36 -2.51 -5.22
CA ALA A 35 24.96 -1.20 -5.03
C ALA A 35 25.58 -0.96 -3.64
N HIS A 36 25.69 -1.99 -2.79
CA HIS A 36 26.27 -1.88 -1.44
C HIS A 36 27.79 -1.66 -1.47
N GLY A 37 28.18 -0.38 -1.45
CA GLY A 37 29.54 0.10 -1.12
C GLY A 37 29.55 1.61 -0.81
N PHE A 38 29.77 1.97 0.46
CA PHE A 38 30.10 3.29 1.04
C PHE A 38 29.52 4.60 0.42
N LYS A 39 28.37 4.56 -0.27
CA LYS A 39 27.63 5.77 -0.73
C LYS A 39 26.12 5.57 -0.61
N ALA A 40 25.65 5.25 0.61
CA ALA A 40 24.25 4.99 0.93
C ALA A 40 23.28 6.18 0.71
N SER A 41 23.75 7.33 0.22
CA SER A 41 22.90 8.51 -0.05
C SER A 41 22.68 8.79 -1.54
N PHE A 42 23.38 8.12 -2.46
CA PHE A 42 23.20 8.33 -3.90
C PHE A 42 23.39 7.02 -4.67
N LEU A 43 22.28 6.31 -4.89
CA LEU A 43 22.22 5.11 -5.74
C LEU A 43 22.50 5.51 -7.19
N HIS A 44 23.78 5.60 -7.57
CA HIS A 44 24.17 5.95 -8.94
C HIS A 44 24.27 4.67 -9.77
N VAL A 45 23.17 4.27 -10.40
CA VAL A 45 23.14 3.15 -11.34
C VAL A 45 23.79 3.59 -12.65
N LYS A 46 24.89 2.96 -13.04
CA LYS A 46 25.55 3.22 -14.33
C LYS A 46 25.00 2.29 -15.41
N LYS A 47 25.09 2.71 -16.67
CA LYS A 47 24.81 1.86 -17.83
C LYS A 47 25.59 0.53 -17.78
N SER A 48 26.83 0.55 -17.28
CA SER A 48 27.66 -0.65 -17.13
C SER A 48 27.10 -1.66 -16.15
N ASP A 49 26.30 -1.22 -15.20
CA ASP A 49 25.71 -2.08 -14.16
C ASP A 49 24.48 -2.77 -14.74
N LEU A 50 23.65 -2.02 -15.51
CA LEU A 50 22.49 -2.55 -16.23
C LEU A 50 22.86 -3.63 -17.27
N VAL A 51 23.95 -3.45 -18.00
CA VAL A 51 24.38 -4.40 -19.06
C VAL A 51 24.82 -5.75 -18.49
N LYS A 52 25.21 -5.81 -17.21
CA LYS A 52 25.67 -7.05 -16.56
C LYS A 52 24.55 -7.86 -15.92
N VAL A 53 23.35 -7.31 -15.86
CA VAL A 53 22.20 -8.01 -15.27
C VAL A 53 21.80 -9.16 -16.19
N SER A 54 21.86 -10.38 -15.66
CA SER A 54 21.35 -11.56 -16.33
C SER A 54 19.91 -11.82 -15.88
N LEU A 55 19.05 -12.19 -16.83
CA LEU A 55 17.62 -12.37 -16.58
C LEU A 55 17.17 -13.73 -17.09
N PRO A 56 16.39 -14.49 -16.31
CA PRO A 56 15.72 -15.68 -16.83
C PRO A 56 14.61 -15.23 -17.79
N VAL A 57 14.73 -15.62 -19.05
CA VAL A 57 13.73 -15.33 -20.09
C VAL A 57 13.12 -16.67 -20.53
N PRO A 58 11.94 -17.06 -20.00
CA PRO A 58 11.27 -18.29 -20.41
C PRO A 58 10.68 -18.15 -21.82
N PRO A 59 10.19 -19.24 -22.45
CA PRO A 59 9.53 -19.18 -23.76
C PRO A 59 8.30 -18.25 -23.77
N LEU A 60 7.99 -17.68 -24.94
CA LEU A 60 6.88 -16.72 -25.09
C LEU A 60 5.52 -17.18 -24.51
N PRO A 61 5.08 -18.45 -24.65
CA PRO A 61 3.84 -18.90 -24.03
C PRO A 61 3.85 -18.79 -22.50
N GLU A 62 4.97 -19.12 -21.87
CA GLU A 62 5.15 -19.06 -20.42
C GLU A 62 5.20 -17.61 -19.94
N GLN A 63 5.90 -16.72 -20.66
CA GLN A 63 5.91 -15.29 -20.37
C GLN A 63 4.50 -14.69 -20.35
N ARG A 64 3.67 -15.04 -21.35
CA ARG A 64 2.27 -14.58 -21.42
C ARG A 64 1.44 -15.10 -20.26
N ALA A 65 1.62 -16.37 -19.89
CA ALA A 65 0.90 -16.98 -18.77
C ALA A 65 1.27 -16.32 -17.43
N ILE A 66 2.57 -16.10 -17.17
CA ILE A 66 3.04 -15.41 -15.97
C ILE A 66 2.51 -13.97 -15.93
N ALA A 67 2.64 -13.23 -17.03
CA ALA A 67 2.20 -11.85 -17.09
C ALA A 67 0.69 -11.71 -16.90
N ALA A 68 -0.11 -12.62 -17.47
CA ALA A 68 -1.55 -12.65 -17.28
C ALA A 68 -1.92 -12.91 -15.82
N ALA A 69 -1.34 -13.95 -15.20
CA ALA A 69 -1.64 -14.29 -13.82
C ALA A 69 -1.31 -13.15 -12.84
N LEU A 70 -0.19 -12.46 -13.04
CA LEU A 70 0.18 -11.32 -12.19
C LEU A 70 -0.70 -10.10 -12.47
N SER A 71 -1.04 -9.84 -13.74
CA SER A 71 -1.96 -8.75 -14.09
C SER A 71 -3.37 -8.97 -13.52
N ASP A 72 -3.84 -10.23 -13.45
CA ASP A 72 -5.13 -10.57 -12.84
C ASP A 72 -5.13 -10.28 -11.33
N VAL A 73 -4.00 -10.52 -10.64
CA VAL A 73 -3.83 -10.19 -9.22
C VAL A 73 -3.82 -8.67 -9.01
N ASP A 74 -3.10 -7.93 -9.85
CA ASP A 74 -3.08 -6.46 -9.78
C ASP A 74 -4.48 -5.87 -10.02
N ALA A 75 -5.20 -6.38 -11.01
CA ALA A 75 -6.58 -5.97 -11.29
C ALA A 75 -7.53 -6.29 -10.13
N LEU A 76 -7.32 -7.42 -9.43
CA LEU A 76 -8.07 -7.76 -8.23
C LEU A 76 -7.77 -6.79 -7.08
N LEU A 77 -6.50 -6.46 -6.86
CA LEU A 77 -6.08 -5.51 -5.82
C LEU A 77 -6.71 -4.13 -6.05
N ASP A 78 -6.59 -3.60 -7.27
CA ASP A 78 -7.23 -2.35 -7.70
C ASP A 78 -8.75 -2.37 -7.44
N GLY A 79 -9.40 -3.50 -7.77
CA GLY A 79 -10.81 -3.71 -7.52
C GLY A 79 -11.18 -3.64 -6.03
N LEU A 80 -10.38 -4.26 -5.18
CA LEU A 80 -10.57 -4.26 -3.73
C LEU A 80 -10.34 -2.88 -3.12
N GLU A 81 -9.31 -2.14 -3.55
CA GLU A 81 -9.06 -0.78 -3.08
C GLU A 81 -10.22 0.17 -3.41
N ARG A 82 -10.73 0.10 -4.65
CA ARG A 82 -11.92 0.86 -5.07
C ARG A 82 -13.14 0.49 -4.22
N LEU A 83 -13.33 -0.78 -3.91
CA LEU A 83 -14.44 -1.24 -3.06
C LEU A 83 -14.30 -0.73 -1.62
N ILE A 84 -13.09 -0.73 -1.06
CA ILE A 84 -12.82 -0.19 0.28
C ILE A 84 -13.12 1.31 0.32
N ALA A 85 -12.65 2.07 -0.66
CA ALA A 85 -12.92 3.50 -0.76
C ALA A 85 -14.44 3.77 -0.82
N LYS A 86 -15.15 3.07 -1.70
CA LYS A 86 -16.62 3.21 -1.84
C LYS A 86 -17.36 2.87 -0.54
N LYS A 87 -16.94 1.82 0.18
CA LYS A 87 -17.53 1.45 1.47
C LYS A 87 -17.27 2.49 2.55
N ARG A 88 -16.08 3.11 2.57
CA ARG A 88 -15.76 4.22 3.49
C ARG A 88 -16.64 5.43 3.23
N ASP A 89 -16.82 5.79 1.96
CA ASP A 89 -17.67 6.92 1.56
C ASP A 89 -19.14 6.68 1.94
N LEU A 90 -19.66 5.49 1.65
CA LEU A 90 -21.03 5.12 2.04
C LEU A 90 -21.20 5.10 3.56
N LYS A 91 -20.24 4.57 4.32
CA LYS A 91 -20.27 4.61 5.78
C LYS A 91 -20.34 6.05 6.28
N GLN A 92 -19.48 6.93 5.75
CA GLN A 92 -19.44 8.33 6.17
C GLN A 92 -20.76 9.05 5.82
N ALA A 93 -21.28 8.86 4.62
CA ALA A 93 -22.56 9.44 4.20
C ALA A 93 -23.72 8.92 5.07
N ALA A 94 -23.77 7.61 5.34
CA ALA A 94 -24.79 7.02 6.21
C ALA A 94 -24.69 7.55 7.65
N MET A 95 -23.49 7.69 8.21
CA MET A 95 -23.29 8.32 9.51
C MET A 95 -23.84 9.75 9.52
N GLN A 96 -23.55 10.55 8.50
CA GLN A 96 -24.08 11.91 8.41
C GLN A 96 -25.61 11.93 8.31
N GLN A 97 -26.21 11.05 7.52
CA GLN A 97 -27.67 10.98 7.40
C GLN A 97 -28.34 10.52 8.69
N LEU A 98 -27.83 9.45 9.30
CA LEU A 98 -28.47 8.80 10.45
C LEU A 98 -28.16 9.50 11.77
N LEU A 99 -26.89 9.83 12.03
CA LEU A 99 -26.43 10.40 13.30
C LEU A 99 -26.69 11.90 13.46
N THR A 100 -27.27 12.57 12.45
CA THR A 100 -27.62 13.99 12.56
C THR A 100 -29.11 14.26 12.66
N GLY A 101 -29.99 13.34 12.25
CA GLY A 101 -31.38 13.75 12.05
C GLY A 101 -31.96 13.37 10.71
N GLN A 102 -31.18 13.57 9.67
CA GLN A 102 -31.68 13.80 8.32
C GLN A 102 -32.46 12.61 7.77
N THR A 103 -32.03 11.39 8.08
CA THR A 103 -32.76 10.15 7.80
C THR A 103 -32.98 9.38 9.11
N ARG A 104 -34.19 8.86 9.30
CA ARG A 104 -34.57 8.01 10.44
C ARG A 104 -34.92 6.61 9.97
N LEU A 105 -34.61 5.61 10.78
CA LEU A 105 -35.02 4.24 10.52
C LEU A 105 -36.48 4.02 10.95
N PRO A 106 -37.23 3.11 10.31
CA PRO A 106 -38.59 2.77 10.72
C PRO A 106 -38.65 2.40 12.21
N GLY A 107 -39.59 2.98 12.95
CA GLY A 107 -39.74 2.78 14.39
C GLY A 107 -38.88 3.71 15.27
N PHE A 108 -38.01 4.55 14.70
CA PHE A 108 -37.17 5.51 15.43
C PHE A 108 -37.55 6.95 15.07
N SER A 109 -38.70 7.41 15.55
CA SER A 109 -39.26 8.75 15.22
C SER A 109 -39.25 9.73 16.40
N GLU A 110 -38.78 9.32 17.57
CA GLU A 110 -38.71 10.19 18.74
C GLU A 110 -37.68 11.32 18.53
N GLU A 111 -37.96 12.49 19.12
CA GLU A 111 -37.04 13.61 19.09
C GLU A 111 -35.82 13.34 19.97
N TRP A 112 -34.66 13.81 19.51
CA TRP A 112 -33.43 13.65 20.26
C TRP A 112 -33.26 14.76 21.28
N GLU A 113 -33.01 14.37 22.53
CA GLU A 113 -32.68 15.28 23.61
C GLU A 113 -31.16 15.51 23.66
N MET A 114 -30.75 16.77 23.79
CA MET A 114 -29.35 17.13 23.96
C MET A 114 -28.94 16.87 25.42
N LYS A 115 -27.94 16.00 25.63
CA LYS A 115 -27.37 15.69 26.94
C LYS A 115 -25.88 15.92 26.98
N ARG A 116 -25.35 16.27 28.16
CA ARG A 116 -23.90 16.33 28.36
C ARG A 116 -23.35 14.92 28.57
N VAL A 117 -22.14 14.65 28.07
CA VAL A 117 -21.50 13.33 28.24
C VAL A 117 -21.35 12.96 29.73
N ALA A 118 -21.09 13.95 30.60
CA ALA A 118 -21.01 13.75 32.05
C ALA A 118 -22.35 13.33 32.70
N GLU A 119 -23.50 13.56 32.05
CA GLU A 119 -24.81 13.08 32.51
C GLU A 119 -25.02 11.60 32.16
N LEU A 120 -24.24 11.08 31.19
CA LEU A 120 -24.36 9.71 30.68
C LEU A 120 -23.35 8.75 31.33
N GLY A 121 -22.29 9.26 31.97
CA GLY A 121 -21.29 8.43 32.65
C GLY A 121 -20.10 9.19 33.19
N GLU A 122 -19.20 8.47 33.86
CA GLU A 122 -17.95 9.00 34.40
C GLU A 122 -16.88 9.08 33.30
N ILE A 123 -16.15 10.20 33.26
CA ILE A 123 -15.04 10.42 32.34
C ILE A 123 -13.75 10.06 33.08
N VAL A 124 -13.13 8.95 32.69
CA VAL A 124 -11.85 8.48 33.28
C VAL A 124 -10.70 8.87 32.36
N THR A 125 -9.63 9.41 32.94
CA THR A 125 -8.37 9.69 32.23
C THR A 125 -7.32 8.64 32.54
N GLY A 126 -6.52 8.26 31.54
CA GLY A 126 -5.33 7.45 31.76
C GLY A 126 -4.19 8.29 32.32
N GLY A 127 -3.40 7.70 33.22
CA GLY A 127 -2.11 8.25 33.64
C GLY A 127 -0.99 7.33 33.18
N THR A 128 0.10 7.89 32.65
CA THR A 128 1.33 7.11 32.42
C THR A 128 2.03 6.94 33.77
N PRO A 129 2.24 5.69 34.27
CA PRO A 129 3.01 5.46 35.50
C PRO A 129 4.40 6.07 35.37
N ARG A 130 4.95 6.62 36.45
CA ARG A 130 6.30 7.21 36.40
C ARG A 130 7.32 6.12 36.04
N THR A 131 8.18 6.42 35.07
CA THR A 131 9.21 5.50 34.56
C THR A 131 10.36 5.29 35.53
N ASP A 132 10.44 6.09 36.60
CA ASP A 132 11.42 5.95 37.69
C ASP A 132 11.02 4.88 38.72
N VAL A 133 9.76 4.46 38.75
CA VAL A 133 9.26 3.38 39.63
C VAL A 133 9.37 2.04 38.90
N ARG A 134 10.52 1.37 39.06
CA ARG A 134 10.83 0.09 38.39
C ARG A 134 9.80 -1.03 38.67
N GLU A 135 9.16 -1.00 39.84
CA GLU A 135 8.10 -1.96 40.23
C GLU A 135 6.87 -1.94 39.31
N TYR A 136 6.61 -0.81 38.63
CA TYR A 136 5.49 -0.67 37.67
C TYR A 136 5.81 -1.16 36.26
N TRP A 137 7.09 -1.44 35.96
CA TRP A 137 7.56 -1.74 34.59
C TRP A 137 8.18 -3.13 34.42
N GLY A 138 8.20 -3.95 35.48
CA GLY A 138 8.22 -5.41 35.34
C GLY A 138 9.47 -6.03 34.70
N ASP A 139 10.66 -5.48 34.93
CA ASP A 139 11.91 -6.18 34.60
C ASP A 139 12.29 -7.15 35.73
N GLY A 140 11.72 -8.36 35.67
CA GLY A 140 12.13 -9.55 36.43
C GLY A 140 12.78 -10.57 35.52
#